data_AF-A0A6P0LI49-F1
#
_entry.id   AF-A0A6P0LI49-F1
#
_cell.length_a   1.000
_cell.length_b   1.000
_cell.length_c   1.000
_cell.angle_alpha   90.00
_cell.angle_beta   90.00
_cell.angle_gamma   90.00
#
_symmetry.space_group_name_H-M   'P 1'
#
loop_
_entity.id
_entity.type
_entity.pdbx_description
1 polymer ?
#
loop_
_entity_poly.entity_id
_entity_poly.type
_entity_poly.pdbx_seq_one_letter_code
_entity_poly.pdbx_strand_id
1 'polypeptide(L)'
;MKDCKNIEKDATVGTGQNQYKSVSDKLVKEKLQPLLVEHGLCVIPKSIETDIRVDRWEHTYQGKPAGWKQQIFTEAKCSYTLMHVSGESIDFAGYGHGVDPQDKSAGKSTTYALKKALLYLFMIPTGDLNNLDDPEELDIPQVPSWFDQAVEYLVNGGSMDQIVKDKKIGPDVQKKLQEAVDLLT
;
A
#
# COMPACT_ATOMS: atom_id res chain seq x y z
N MET A 1 11.43 3.89 23.84
CA MET A 1 11.73 4.53 22.54
C MET A 1 11.71 6.03 22.71
N LYS A 2 12.89 6.62 22.93
CA LYS A 2 13.03 8.07 23.14
C LYS A 2 13.51 8.80 21.88
N ASP A 3 14.16 8.06 20.98
CA ASP A 3 15.03 8.65 19.94
C ASP A 3 14.36 8.69 18.54
N CYS A 4 13.31 7.90 18.30
CA CYS A 4 12.44 8.03 17.13
C CYS A 4 11.00 8.17 17.59
N LYS A 5 10.46 9.41 17.53
CA LYS A 5 9.11 9.73 18.02
C LYS A 5 8.05 9.70 16.92
N ASN A 6 8.41 10.06 15.68
CA ASN A 6 7.51 10.08 14.52
C ASN A 6 8.31 10.00 13.21
N ILE A 7 7.67 9.51 12.15
CA ILE A 7 8.14 9.64 10.77
C ILE A 7 7.04 10.26 9.90
N GLU A 8 7.27 11.51 9.48
CA GLU A 8 6.39 12.23 8.55
C GLU A 8 6.40 11.61 7.15
N LYS A 9 5.27 11.71 6.44
CA LYS A 9 5.14 11.19 5.07
C LYS A 9 5.90 12.08 4.08
N ASP A 10 6.77 11.48 3.27
CA ASP A 10 7.61 12.18 2.29
C ASP A 10 7.28 11.82 0.83
N ALA A 11 6.55 10.74 0.60
CA ALA A 11 6.23 10.25 -0.74
C ALA A 11 4.76 10.47 -1.10
N THR A 12 4.50 10.73 -2.38
CA THR A 12 3.15 10.68 -2.96
C THR A 12 3.07 9.45 -3.86
N VAL A 13 2.14 8.54 -3.60
CA VAL A 13 1.93 7.31 -4.37
C VAL A 13 0.68 7.49 -5.23
N GLY A 14 0.71 6.98 -6.47
CA GLY A 14 -0.40 7.06 -7.41
C GLY A 14 -0.25 8.17 -8.45
N THR A 15 -1.23 8.28 -9.34
CA THR A 15 -1.27 9.27 -10.41
C THR A 15 -2.65 9.93 -10.48
N GLY A 16 -2.68 11.24 -10.71
CA GLY A 16 -3.94 12.00 -10.81
C GLY A 16 -4.70 12.04 -9.49
N GLN A 17 -6.02 11.81 -9.55
CA GLN A 17 -6.92 11.92 -8.39
C GLN A 17 -6.77 10.78 -7.37
N ASN A 18 -6.05 9.71 -7.70
CA ASN A 18 -5.82 8.57 -6.79
C ASN A 18 -4.46 8.67 -6.06
N GLN A 19 -3.99 9.91 -5.83
CA GLN A 19 -2.74 10.15 -5.13
C GLN A 19 -2.95 10.15 -3.63
N TYR A 20 -2.05 9.50 -2.89
CA TYR A 20 -2.04 9.51 -1.43
C TYR A 20 -0.62 9.69 -0.89
N LYS A 21 -0.51 10.22 0.33
CA LYS A 21 0.78 10.40 1.00
C LYS A 21 1.19 9.11 1.71
N SER A 22 2.47 8.77 1.62
CA SER A 22 3.04 7.60 2.30
C SER A 22 4.45 7.88 2.81
N VAL A 23 4.91 7.06 3.74
CA VAL A 23 6.31 7.06 4.18
C VAL A 23 7.14 6.21 3.23
N SER A 24 8.19 6.79 2.67
CA SER A 24 9.12 6.09 1.78
C SER A 24 10.01 5.12 2.56
N ASP A 25 10.42 4.02 1.91
CA ASP A 25 11.38 3.07 2.48
C ASP A 25 12.73 3.76 2.80
N LYS A 26 13.15 4.69 1.93
CA LYS A 26 14.35 5.50 2.12
C LYS A 26 14.29 6.26 3.44
N LEU A 27 13.20 6.97 3.71
CA LEU A 27 13.06 7.76 4.92
C LEU A 27 13.09 6.91 6.20
N VAL A 28 12.41 5.75 6.20
CA VAL A 28 12.47 4.82 7.33
C VAL A 28 13.91 4.39 7.62
N LYS A 29 14.67 4.03 6.58
CA LYS A 29 16.06 3.60 6.72
C LYS A 29 16.98 4.74 7.16
N GLU A 30 16.82 5.95 6.62
CA GLU A 30 17.60 7.13 7.02
C GLU A 30 17.36 7.51 8.49
N LYS A 31 16.15 7.29 9.01
CA LYS A 31 15.83 7.53 10.42
C LYS A 31 16.30 6.41 11.34
N LEU A 32 16.12 5.15 10.95
CA LEU A 32 16.42 4.01 11.80
C LEU A 32 17.90 3.61 11.79
N GLN A 33 18.58 3.66 10.64
CA GLN A 33 19.97 3.21 10.53
C GLN A 33 20.91 3.85 11.57
N PRO A 34 20.93 5.17 11.78
CA PRO A 34 21.84 5.77 12.75
C PRO A 34 21.50 5.35 14.18
N LEU A 35 20.21 5.21 14.51
CA LEU A 35 19.76 4.77 15.83
C LEU A 35 20.10 3.30 16.09
N LEU A 36 19.95 2.44 15.08
CA LEU A 36 20.36 1.05 15.19
C LEU A 36 21.86 0.95 15.45
N VAL A 37 22.68 1.72 14.73
CA VAL A 37 24.14 1.75 14.95
C VAL A 37 24.48 2.26 16.36
N GLU A 38 23.87 3.37 16.79
CA GLU A 38 24.08 3.96 18.12
C GLU A 38 23.77 2.98 19.25
N HIS A 39 22.68 2.21 19.10
CA HIS A 39 22.24 1.22 20.08
C HIS A 39 22.82 -0.18 19.85
N GLY A 40 23.81 -0.34 18.96
CA GLY A 40 24.47 -1.63 18.71
C GLY A 40 23.54 -2.70 18.15
N LEU A 41 22.52 -2.31 17.39
CA LEU A 41 21.54 -3.17 16.75
C LEU A 41 21.81 -3.33 15.25
N CYS A 42 21.51 -4.50 14.71
CA CYS A 42 21.42 -4.71 13.26
C CYS A 42 20.24 -5.63 12.91
N VAL A 43 19.71 -5.48 11.69
CA VAL A 43 18.62 -6.31 11.17
C VAL A 43 19.12 -7.06 9.95
N ILE A 44 18.92 -8.38 9.95
CA ILE A 44 19.25 -9.24 8.81
C ILE A 44 18.02 -10.00 8.32
N PRO A 45 17.86 -10.22 7.00
CA PRO A 45 16.85 -11.12 6.48
C PRO A 45 17.19 -12.57 6.85
N LYS A 46 16.18 -13.31 7.33
CA LYS A 46 16.30 -14.71 7.72
C LYS A 46 15.66 -15.64 6.70
N SER A 47 14.45 -15.32 6.24
CA SER A 47 13.79 -16.04 5.15
C SER A 47 12.87 -15.12 4.36
N ILE A 48 12.63 -15.46 3.10
CA ILE A 48 11.67 -14.80 2.22
C ILE A 48 10.93 -15.90 1.46
N GLU A 49 9.64 -16.03 1.71
CA GLU A 49 8.74 -16.91 0.99
C GLU A 49 7.80 -16.06 0.13
N THR A 50 7.70 -16.37 -1.16
CA THR A 50 6.86 -15.61 -2.09
C THR A 50 5.80 -16.46 -2.77
N ASP A 51 4.59 -15.90 -2.88
CA ASP A 51 3.53 -16.40 -3.77
C ASP A 51 3.34 -15.38 -4.91
N ILE A 52 3.37 -15.83 -6.15
CA ILE A 52 3.32 -14.98 -7.34
C ILE A 52 2.12 -15.37 -8.19
N ARG A 53 1.29 -14.37 -8.52
CA ARG A 53 0.14 -14.50 -9.41
C ARG A 53 0.33 -13.56 -10.59
N VAL A 54 0.09 -14.08 -11.79
CA VAL A 54 0.23 -13.33 -13.04
C VAL A 54 -1.12 -13.29 -13.73
N ASP A 55 -1.70 -12.09 -13.77
CA ASP A 55 -2.94 -11.84 -14.50
C ASP A 55 -2.61 -11.25 -15.87
N ARG A 56 -3.21 -11.79 -16.92
CA ARG A 56 -3.04 -11.33 -18.30
C ARG A 56 -4.40 -11.11 -18.94
N TRP A 57 -4.56 -9.99 -19.62
CA TRP A 57 -5.80 -9.67 -20.30
C TRP A 57 -5.54 -8.93 -21.60
N GLU A 58 -6.48 -9.07 -22.53
CA GLU A 58 -6.47 -8.30 -23.76
C GLU A 58 -6.93 -6.87 -23.46
N HIS A 59 -6.12 -5.91 -23.86
CA HIS A 59 -6.41 -4.50 -23.68
C HIS A 59 -7.00 -3.95 -24.97
N THR A 60 -8.19 -3.37 -24.89
CA THR A 60 -8.81 -2.67 -26.01
C THR A 60 -8.61 -1.15 -25.86
N TYR A 61 -8.24 -0.48 -26.95
CA TYR A 61 -8.20 0.99 -27.01
C TYR A 61 -9.18 1.46 -28.10
N GLN A 62 -10.15 2.29 -27.71
CA GLN A 62 -11.20 2.78 -28.62
C GLN A 62 -11.93 1.65 -29.38
N GLY A 63 -12.23 0.54 -28.69
CA GLY A 63 -12.94 -0.61 -29.26
C GLY A 63 -12.11 -1.49 -30.19
N LYS A 64 -10.80 -1.26 -30.33
CA LYS A 64 -9.89 -2.11 -31.12
C LYS A 64 -8.92 -2.85 -30.21
N PRO A 65 -8.53 -4.10 -30.54
CA PRO A 65 -7.45 -4.81 -29.86
C PRO A 65 -6.17 -3.98 -29.87
N ALA A 66 -5.65 -3.69 -28.68
CA ALA A 66 -4.46 -2.85 -28.46
C ALA A 66 -3.38 -3.63 -27.70
N GLY A 67 -3.36 -4.95 -27.87
CA GLY A 67 -2.36 -5.87 -27.34
C GLY A 67 -2.70 -6.43 -25.96
N TRP A 68 -1.75 -7.16 -25.39
CA TRP A 68 -1.89 -7.80 -24.08
C TRP A 68 -1.31 -6.91 -22.98
N LYS A 69 -2.03 -6.81 -21.87
CA LYS A 69 -1.50 -6.29 -20.61
C LYS A 69 -1.32 -7.43 -19.62
N GLN A 70 -0.41 -7.21 -18.68
CA GLN A 70 -0.24 -8.11 -17.55
C GLN A 70 -0.03 -7.34 -16.26
N GLN A 71 -0.31 -8.02 -15.16
CA GLN A 71 -0.04 -7.57 -13.81
C GLN A 71 0.50 -8.75 -13.02
N ILE A 72 1.60 -8.52 -12.31
CA ILE A 72 2.23 -9.50 -11.43
C ILE A 72 1.94 -9.05 -10.00
N PHE A 73 1.16 -9.85 -9.28
CA PHE A 73 0.95 -9.72 -7.84
C PHE A 73 1.91 -10.66 -7.13
N THR A 74 2.71 -10.12 -6.21
CA THR A 74 3.61 -10.89 -5.37
C THR A 74 3.24 -10.66 -3.91
N GLU A 75 2.94 -11.74 -3.21
CA GLU A 75 2.89 -11.78 -1.75
C GLU A 75 4.25 -12.24 -1.23
N ALA A 76 4.81 -11.54 -0.25
CA ALA A 76 6.06 -11.89 0.42
C ALA A 76 5.83 -12.05 1.93
N LYS A 77 6.08 -13.25 2.44
CA LYS A 77 6.21 -13.56 3.87
C LYS A 77 7.69 -13.58 4.20
N CYS A 78 8.15 -12.57 4.91
CA CYS A 78 9.54 -12.41 5.27
C CYS A 78 9.73 -12.67 6.76
N SER A 79 10.83 -13.30 7.13
CA SER A 79 11.32 -13.29 8.51
C SER A 79 12.65 -12.56 8.57
N TYR A 80 12.87 -11.87 9.67
CA TYR A 80 14.06 -11.07 9.95
C TYR A 80 14.55 -11.38 11.36
N THR A 81 15.84 -11.16 11.60
CA THR A 81 16.42 -11.23 12.93
C THR A 81 16.97 -9.86 13.30
N LEU A 82 16.52 -9.31 14.42
CA LEU A 82 17.14 -8.17 15.08
C LEU A 82 18.21 -8.71 16.03
N MET A 83 19.45 -8.28 15.87
CA MET A 83 20.59 -8.72 16.67
C MET A 83 21.18 -7.52 17.42
N HIS A 84 21.67 -7.75 18.64
CA HIS A 84 22.41 -6.78 19.42
C HIS A 84 23.88 -7.20 19.57
N VAL A 85 24.80 -6.25 19.72
CA VAL A 85 26.23 -6.50 19.92
C VAL A 85 26.55 -7.38 21.15
N SER A 86 25.63 -7.51 22.10
CA SER A 86 25.77 -8.48 23.22
C SER A 86 25.67 -9.95 22.80
N GLY A 87 25.17 -10.24 21.60
CA GLY A 87 24.85 -11.58 21.12
C GLY A 87 23.38 -11.99 21.25
N GLU A 88 22.56 -11.24 21.99
CA GLU A 88 21.10 -11.42 22.02
C GLU A 88 20.46 -11.13 20.65
N SER A 89 19.40 -11.86 20.34
CA SER A 89 18.63 -11.67 19.12
C SER A 89 17.16 -12.02 19.30
N ILE A 90 16.31 -11.40 18.47
CA ILE A 90 14.90 -11.72 18.36
C ILE A 90 14.52 -11.84 16.89
N ASP A 91 13.65 -12.80 16.58
CA ASP A 91 13.06 -12.92 15.26
C ASP A 91 11.76 -12.12 15.18
N PHE A 92 11.50 -11.54 14.01
CA PHE A 92 10.24 -10.88 13.72
C PHE A 92 9.84 -11.09 12.26
N ALA A 93 8.55 -10.95 11.98
CA ALA A 93 7.98 -11.21 10.67
C ALA A 93 7.59 -9.91 9.96
N GLY A 94 7.70 -9.92 8.64
CA GLY A 94 7.14 -8.92 7.75
C GLY A 94 6.25 -9.57 6.71
N TYR A 95 5.20 -8.85 6.32
CA TYR A 95 4.28 -9.27 5.28
C TYR A 95 4.10 -8.12 4.30
N GLY A 96 4.20 -8.41 3.00
CA GLY A 96 4.11 -7.37 2.00
C GLY A 96 3.53 -7.84 0.69
N HIS A 97 2.85 -6.90 0.02
CA HIS A 97 2.30 -7.08 -1.31
C HIS A 97 2.99 -6.15 -2.29
N GLY A 98 3.24 -6.67 -3.48
CA GLY A 98 3.83 -5.92 -4.58
C GLY A 98 3.05 -6.17 -5.85
N VAL A 99 2.66 -5.08 -6.50
CA VAL A 99 1.93 -5.12 -7.77
C VAL A 99 2.71 -4.35 -8.81
N ASP A 100 3.07 -5.02 -9.90
CA ASP A 100 3.79 -4.40 -11.01
C ASP A 100 3.48 -5.11 -12.33
N PRO A 101 3.37 -4.40 -13.47
CA PRO A 101 3.18 -5.04 -14.77
C PRO A 101 4.39 -5.85 -15.26
N GLN A 102 5.54 -5.74 -14.59
CA GLN A 102 6.80 -6.36 -14.98
C GLN A 102 7.52 -6.94 -13.74
N ASP A 103 8.84 -6.88 -13.72
CA ASP A 103 9.74 -7.56 -12.79
C ASP A 103 9.78 -6.96 -11.38
N LYS A 104 9.19 -5.77 -11.16
CA LYS A 104 9.36 -5.03 -9.89
C LYS A 104 8.42 -5.46 -8.78
N SER A 105 7.46 -6.34 -9.04
CA SER A 105 6.47 -6.78 -8.04
C SER A 105 7.15 -7.41 -6.81
N ALA A 106 8.13 -8.28 -7.03
CA ALA A 106 8.90 -8.91 -5.96
C ALA A 106 9.65 -7.88 -5.10
N GLY A 107 10.35 -6.93 -5.72
CA GLY A 107 11.06 -5.86 -5.01
C GLY A 107 10.12 -4.96 -4.20
N LYS A 108 8.94 -4.63 -4.74
CA LYS A 108 7.91 -3.86 -4.01
C LYS A 108 7.40 -4.64 -2.79
N SER A 109 7.11 -5.93 -2.95
CA SER A 109 6.57 -6.78 -1.88
C SER A 109 7.54 -6.89 -0.69
N THR A 110 8.82 -7.17 -0.94
CA THR A 110 9.83 -7.32 0.11
C THR A 110 10.19 -5.99 0.77
N THR A 111 10.21 -4.90 -0.01
CA THR A 111 10.37 -3.53 0.52
C THR A 111 9.24 -3.19 1.47
N TYR A 112 7.99 -3.45 1.09
CA TYR A 112 6.84 -3.19 1.95
C TYR A 112 6.88 -4.03 3.22
N ALA A 113 7.22 -5.32 3.10
CA ALA A 113 7.34 -6.24 4.22
C ALA A 113 8.33 -5.74 5.27
N LEU A 114 9.56 -5.38 4.87
CA LEU A 114 10.56 -4.87 5.80
C LEU A 114 10.15 -3.53 6.40
N LYS A 115 9.68 -2.59 5.56
CA LYS A 115 9.30 -1.24 5.99
C LYS A 115 8.25 -1.29 7.09
N LYS A 116 7.17 -2.06 6.89
CA LYS A 116 6.09 -2.18 7.89
C LYS A 116 6.53 -2.97 9.12
N ALA A 117 7.31 -4.03 8.94
CA ALA A 117 7.85 -4.79 10.05
C ALA A 117 8.71 -3.92 11.00
N LEU A 118 9.56 -3.05 10.45
CA LEU A 118 10.36 -2.12 11.26
C LEU A 118 9.51 -1.09 11.99
N LEU A 119 8.53 -0.49 11.30
CA LEU A 119 7.62 0.47 11.93
C LEU A 119 6.83 -0.16 13.09
N TYR A 120 6.36 -1.40 12.93
CA TYR A 120 5.62 -2.10 13.97
C TYR A 120 6.50 -2.63 15.10
N LEU A 121 7.67 -3.20 14.78
CA LEU A 121 8.63 -3.68 15.78
C LEU A 121 9.01 -2.57 16.76
N PHE A 122 9.19 -1.36 16.24
CA PHE A 122 9.50 -0.18 17.03
C PHE A 122 8.28 0.73 17.26
N MET A 123 7.04 0.26 17.12
CA MET A 123 5.80 1.06 17.29
C MET A 123 5.93 2.55 16.89
N ILE A 124 6.52 2.82 15.71
CA ILE A 124 6.81 4.17 15.23
C ILE A 124 5.55 4.69 14.55
N PRO A 125 4.94 5.77 15.06
CA PRO A 125 3.83 6.40 14.37
C PRO A 125 4.31 7.03 13.05
N THR A 126 3.39 7.16 12.10
CA THR A 126 3.64 7.77 10.81
C THR A 126 2.55 8.77 10.45
N GLY A 127 2.90 9.87 9.79
CA GLY A 127 1.96 10.95 9.45
C GLY A 127 1.87 12.02 10.53
N ASP A 128 0.91 12.95 10.41
CA ASP A 128 0.75 14.04 11.37
C ASP A 128 0.20 13.52 12.71
N LEU A 129 1.01 13.64 13.76
CA LEU A 129 0.63 13.25 15.13
C LEU A 129 -0.56 14.04 15.69
N ASN A 130 -0.88 15.21 15.13
CA ASN A 130 -2.04 16.00 15.55
C ASN A 130 -3.35 15.49 14.95
N ASN A 131 -3.30 14.54 14.01
CA ASN A 131 -4.45 14.07 13.26
C ASN A 131 -4.46 12.54 13.07
N LEU A 132 -4.15 11.79 14.14
CA LEU A 132 -4.01 10.34 14.13
C LEU A 132 -5.29 9.56 13.76
N ASP A 133 -6.46 10.18 13.91
CA ASP A 133 -7.77 9.59 13.59
C ASP A 133 -8.26 9.92 12.17
N ASP A 134 -7.47 10.65 11.38
CA ASP A 134 -7.83 10.95 9.99
C ASP A 134 -7.66 9.71 9.11
N PRO A 135 -8.71 9.22 8.44
CA PRO A 135 -8.57 8.12 7.49
C PRO A 135 -7.59 8.45 6.35
N GLU A 136 -7.38 9.72 5.98
CA GLU A 136 -6.34 10.15 5.02
C GLU A 136 -4.91 9.93 5.58
N GLU A 137 -4.77 9.88 6.91
CA GLU A 137 -3.50 9.60 7.57
C GLU A 137 -3.15 8.10 7.62
N LEU A 138 -4.13 7.22 7.42
CA LEU A 138 -3.89 5.80 7.25
C LEU A 138 -3.39 5.50 5.82
N ASP A 139 -2.34 4.68 5.71
CA ASP A 139 -1.75 4.20 4.44
C ASP A 139 -2.67 3.14 3.77
N ILE A 140 -3.97 3.42 3.74
CA ILE A 140 -5.03 2.67 3.08
C ILE A 140 -5.37 3.38 1.76
N PRO A 141 -5.68 2.62 0.69
CA PRO A 141 -6.21 3.20 -0.53
C PRO A 141 -7.46 4.00 -0.20
N GLN A 142 -7.40 5.32 -0.36
CA GLN A 142 -8.54 6.20 -0.12
C GLN A 142 -9.62 5.89 -1.14
N VAL A 143 -10.83 5.67 -0.65
CA VAL A 143 -12.01 5.65 -1.49
C VAL A 143 -12.18 7.09 -2.02
N PRO A 144 -12.40 7.31 -3.33
CA PRO A 144 -12.53 8.66 -3.85
C PRO A 144 -13.61 9.44 -3.10
N SER A 145 -13.40 10.71 -2.80
CA SER A 145 -14.33 11.53 -2.00
C SER A 145 -15.74 11.64 -2.57
N TRP A 146 -15.91 11.35 -3.86
CA TRP A 146 -17.21 11.32 -4.53
C TRP A 146 -17.94 9.97 -4.42
N PHE A 147 -17.28 8.91 -3.92
CA PHE A 147 -17.78 7.54 -3.99
C PHE A 147 -19.06 7.34 -3.17
N ASP A 148 -19.11 7.84 -1.94
CA ASP A 148 -20.30 7.70 -1.09
C ASP A 148 -21.50 8.46 -1.68
N GLN A 149 -21.26 9.65 -2.23
CA GLN A 149 -22.28 10.43 -2.94
C GLN A 149 -22.77 9.71 -4.21
N ALA A 150 -21.88 9.01 -4.91
CA ALA A 150 -22.22 8.20 -6.06
C ALA A 150 -23.08 6.99 -5.66
N VAL A 151 -22.77 6.31 -4.55
CA VAL A 151 -23.61 5.22 -4.02
C VAL A 151 -24.99 5.75 -3.65
N GLU A 152 -25.09 6.85 -2.92
CA GLU A 152 -26.36 7.47 -2.54
C GLU A 152 -27.18 7.89 -3.77
N TYR A 153 -26.54 8.48 -4.78
CA TYR A 153 -27.20 8.83 -6.04
C TYR A 153 -27.79 7.59 -6.74
N LEU A 154 -27.05 6.48 -6.79
CA LEU A 154 -27.50 5.23 -7.40
C LEU A 154 -28.64 4.56 -6.63
N VAL A 155 -28.56 4.50 -5.30
CA VAL A 155 -29.62 3.97 -4.43
C VAL A 155 -30.93 4.73 -4.64
N ASN A 156 -30.85 6.04 -4.90
CA ASN A 156 -32.00 6.90 -5.20
C ASN A 156 -32.46 6.85 -6.67
N GLY A 157 -32.05 5.83 -7.45
CA GLY A 157 -32.45 5.64 -8.84
C GLY A 157 -31.63 6.42 -9.87
N GLY A 158 -30.47 6.94 -9.48
CA GLY A 158 -29.52 7.60 -10.37
C GLY A 158 -28.89 6.65 -11.40
N SER A 159 -28.33 7.21 -12.47
CA SER A 159 -27.72 6.43 -13.57
C SER A 159 -26.22 6.23 -13.38
N MET A 160 -25.77 4.96 -13.40
CA MET A 160 -24.35 4.60 -13.41
C MET A 160 -23.61 5.21 -14.60
N ASP A 161 -24.23 5.27 -15.78
CA ASP A 161 -23.62 5.85 -16.99
C ASP A 161 -23.24 7.32 -16.81
N GLN A 162 -24.05 8.06 -16.03
CA GLN A 162 -23.79 9.47 -15.71
C GLN A 162 -22.49 9.60 -14.88
N ILE A 163 -22.30 8.72 -13.89
CA ILE A 163 -21.11 8.68 -13.05
C ILE A 163 -19.89 8.26 -13.87
N VAL A 164 -20.04 7.24 -14.71
CA VAL A 164 -18.98 6.77 -15.61
C VAL A 164 -18.50 7.89 -16.52
N LYS A 165 -19.42 8.69 -17.06
CA LYS A 165 -19.08 9.81 -17.93
C LYS A 165 -18.42 10.97 -17.19
N ASP A 166 -18.93 11.33 -16.01
CA ASP A 166 -18.43 12.47 -15.22
C ASP A 166 -17.08 12.15 -14.56
N LYS A 167 -16.99 11.01 -13.88
CA LYS A 167 -15.80 10.59 -13.12
C LYS A 167 -14.80 9.78 -13.94
N LYS A 168 -15.16 9.39 -15.18
CA LYS A 168 -14.32 8.59 -16.09
C LYS A 168 -13.83 7.29 -15.44
N ILE A 169 -14.72 6.61 -14.73
CA ILE A 169 -14.39 5.42 -13.92
C ILE A 169 -14.39 4.13 -14.75
N GLY A 170 -13.40 3.27 -14.48
CA GLY A 170 -13.27 1.97 -15.13
C GLY A 170 -14.17 0.88 -14.53
N PRO A 171 -14.23 -0.31 -15.16
CA PRO A 171 -15.14 -1.40 -14.77
C PRO A 171 -14.99 -1.86 -13.32
N ASP A 172 -13.77 -1.88 -12.77
CA ASP A 172 -13.52 -2.31 -11.40
C ASP A 172 -14.17 -1.39 -10.37
N VAL A 173 -14.18 -0.08 -10.63
CA VAL A 173 -14.79 0.92 -9.74
C VAL A 173 -16.32 0.88 -9.88
N GLN A 174 -16.83 0.63 -11.09
CA GLN A 174 -18.26 0.42 -11.33
C GLN A 174 -18.77 -0.83 -10.58
N LYS A 175 -18.01 -1.93 -10.62
CA LYS A 175 -18.33 -3.15 -9.87
C LYS A 175 -18.41 -2.88 -8.37
N LYS A 176 -17.43 -2.16 -7.80
CA LYS A 176 -17.45 -1.77 -6.38
C LYS A 176 -18.63 -0.88 -6.03
N LEU A 177 -19.00 0.07 -6.90
CA LEU A 177 -20.19 0.89 -6.70
C LEU A 177 -21.45 0.03 -6.70
N GLN A 178 -21.58 -0.91 -7.63
CA GLN A 178 -22.73 -1.80 -7.69
C GLN A 178 -22.82 -2.70 -6.45
N GLU A 179 -21.71 -3.30 -6.03
CA GLU A 179 -21.64 -4.10 -4.78
C GLU A 179 -22.06 -3.28 -3.55
N ALA A 180 -21.67 -2.00 -3.50
CA ALA A 180 -22.05 -1.10 -2.40
C ALA A 180 -23.53 -0.71 -2.45
N VAL A 181 -24.09 -0.50 -3.64
CA VAL A 181 -25.53 -0.22 -3.83
C VAL A 181 -26.36 -1.43 -3.43
N ASP A 182 -25.99 -2.63 -3.88
CA ASP A 182 -26.69 -3.89 -3.58
C ASP A 182 -26.75 -4.20 -2.08
N LEU A 183 -25.81 -3.68 -1.28
CA LEU A 183 -25.81 -3.82 0.18
C LEU A 183 -26.79 -2.87 0.88
N LEU A 184 -27.25 -1.81 0.21
CA LEU A 184 -28.07 -0.73 0.76
C LEU A 184 -29.50 -0.69 0.21
N THR A 185 -29.81 -1.51 -0.79
CA THR A 185 -31.15 -1.69 -1.39
C THR A 185 -31.73 -3.07 -1.12
#